data_AF-A0A1L8XM61-F1
#
_entry.id   AF-A0A1L8XM61-F1
#
_cell.length_a   1.000
_cell.length_b   1.000
_cell.length_c   1.000
_cell.angle_alpha   90.00
_cell.angle_beta   90.00
_cell.angle_gamma   90.00
#
_symmetry.space_group_name_H-M   'P 1'
#
loop_
_entity.id
_entity.type
_entity.pdbx_description
1 polymer ?
#
loop_
_entity_poly.entity_id
_entity_poly.type
_entity_poly.pdbx_seq_one_letter_code
_entity_poly.pdbx_strand_id
1 'polypeptide(L)'
;MKKKQKQKLLNQFRPSLDGIRSQLFNSLEEESLRRYGLPLQVMLDPKNRQILTIGLAGNSNESTRINVPIDENFTSVLKRIRSGEQDIFERFRDNLLIEIVSYWNDQRMKNDEPTAEVVSTPVAPVAEVKEEKTEKSVATEEVNAEPVTEEAPATTSNLTFDQFAAAVAEYPKFYVEKTADAAIVFEKTADEPRQLAEISMTSENEFTVEKALERKYKVKLTLVPLIEQFAAMPIVNR
;
A
#
# COMPACT_ATOMS: atom_id res chain seq x y z
N MET A 1 36.27 -22.62 -25.29
CA MET A 1 36.89 -21.41 -24.67
C MET A 1 37.48 -21.76 -23.32
N LYS A 2 38.52 -21.05 -22.86
CA LYS A 2 39.06 -21.18 -21.49
C LYS A 2 38.08 -20.54 -20.48
N LYS A 3 37.95 -21.08 -19.25
CA LYS A 3 36.99 -20.59 -18.22
C LYS A 3 37.08 -19.07 -17.98
N LYS A 4 38.31 -18.51 -17.95
CA LYS A 4 38.57 -17.07 -17.85
C LYS A 4 38.00 -16.23 -19.02
N GLN A 5 37.96 -16.78 -20.24
CA GLN A 5 37.37 -16.10 -21.40
C GLN A 5 35.84 -16.04 -21.30
N LYS A 6 35.18 -17.14 -20.92
CA LYS A 6 33.72 -17.16 -20.69
C LYS A 6 33.31 -16.15 -19.62
N GLN A 7 34.06 -16.05 -18.52
CA GLN A 7 33.77 -15.06 -17.47
C GLN A 7 33.99 -13.62 -17.94
N LYS A 8 35.06 -13.32 -18.69
CA LYS A 8 35.30 -11.98 -19.24
C LYS A 8 34.16 -11.57 -20.19
N LEU A 9 33.68 -12.49 -21.02
CA LEU A 9 32.58 -12.27 -21.95
C LEU A 9 31.25 -12.03 -21.23
N LEU A 10 30.92 -12.86 -20.23
CA LEU A 10 29.74 -12.66 -19.38
C LEU A 10 29.76 -11.31 -18.67
N ASN A 11 30.91 -10.90 -18.12
CA ASN A 11 31.06 -9.61 -17.47
C ASN A 11 30.92 -8.42 -18.44
N GLN A 12 31.26 -8.60 -19.73
CA GLN A 12 31.15 -7.58 -20.78
C GLN A 12 29.70 -7.37 -21.25
N PHE A 13 28.85 -8.40 -21.14
CA PHE A 13 27.41 -8.31 -21.46
C PHE A 13 26.51 -8.04 -20.24
N ARG A 14 27.07 -7.74 -19.06
CA ARG A 14 26.26 -7.30 -17.92
C ARG A 14 25.64 -5.92 -18.19
N PRO A 15 24.33 -5.73 -17.98
CA PRO A 15 23.69 -4.42 -18.09
C PRO A 15 24.43 -3.32 -17.32
N SER A 16 24.35 -2.08 -17.80
CA SER A 16 24.78 -0.92 -17.02
C SER A 16 23.83 -0.71 -15.83
N LEU A 17 24.27 0.01 -14.79
CA LEU A 17 23.34 0.44 -13.72
C LEU A 17 22.22 1.33 -14.28
N ASP A 18 22.47 2.02 -15.39
CA ASP A 18 21.48 2.84 -16.10
C ASP A 18 20.40 1.98 -16.75
N GLY A 19 20.78 0.94 -17.50
CA GLY A 19 19.84 0.00 -18.11
C GLY A 19 19.02 -0.78 -17.08
N ILE A 20 19.58 -1.06 -15.90
CA ILE A 20 18.84 -1.68 -14.78
C ILE A 20 17.83 -0.69 -14.16
N ARG A 21 18.16 0.60 -14.10
CA ARG A 21 17.17 1.63 -13.71
C ARG A 21 16.04 1.71 -14.73
N SER A 22 16.33 1.78 -16.03
CA SER A 22 15.29 1.74 -17.07
C SER A 22 14.43 0.47 -16.99
N GLN A 23 15.05 -0.70 -16.79
CA GLN A 23 14.31 -1.97 -16.62
C GLN A 23 13.39 -1.93 -15.38
N LEU A 24 13.87 -1.37 -14.26
CA LEU A 24 13.06 -1.19 -13.05
C LEU A 24 11.91 -0.21 -13.28
N PHE A 25 12.16 0.92 -13.95
CA PHE A 25 11.15 1.96 -14.19
C PHE A 25 10.02 1.42 -15.07
N ASN A 26 10.36 0.82 -16.22
CA ASN A 26 9.39 0.18 -17.11
C ASN A 26 8.59 -0.90 -16.37
N SER A 27 9.24 -1.75 -15.56
CA SER A 27 8.53 -2.83 -14.85
C SER A 27 7.66 -2.31 -13.69
N LEU A 28 7.95 -1.14 -13.11
CA LEU A 28 7.06 -0.46 -12.18
C LEU A 28 5.82 0.09 -12.92
N GLU A 29 5.98 0.73 -14.07
CA GLU A 29 4.87 1.24 -14.90
C GLU A 29 3.97 0.09 -15.42
N GLU A 30 4.57 -1.00 -15.89
CA GLU A 30 3.86 -2.20 -16.36
C GLU A 30 3.08 -2.88 -15.22
N GLU A 31 3.70 -3.13 -14.07
CA GLU A 31 3.05 -3.86 -12.96
C GLU A 31 2.08 -2.97 -12.17
N SER A 32 2.27 -1.64 -12.12
CA SER A 32 1.28 -0.74 -11.51
C SER A 32 -0.02 -0.71 -12.30
N LEU A 33 0.08 -0.65 -13.63
CA LEU A 33 -1.07 -0.71 -14.51
C LEU A 33 -1.72 -2.10 -14.47
N ARG A 34 -0.91 -3.16 -14.54
CA ARG A 34 -1.38 -4.56 -14.58
C ARG A 34 -2.03 -5.04 -13.29
N ARG A 35 -1.49 -4.67 -12.12
CA ARG A 35 -1.95 -5.19 -10.82
C ARG A 35 -2.94 -4.26 -10.10
N TYR A 36 -2.82 -2.95 -10.30
CA TYR A 36 -3.56 -1.94 -9.53
C TYR A 36 -4.37 -0.98 -10.41
N GLY A 37 -4.32 -1.11 -11.74
CA GLY A 37 -4.98 -0.19 -12.67
C GLY A 37 -4.40 1.23 -12.63
N LEU A 38 -3.22 1.43 -12.05
CA LEU A 38 -2.59 2.74 -11.89
C LEU A 38 -1.60 3.00 -13.04
N PRO A 39 -1.90 3.90 -14.00
CA PRO A 39 -0.97 4.28 -15.05
C PRO A 39 0.08 5.22 -14.44
N LEU A 40 1.17 4.64 -13.92
CA LEU A 40 2.31 5.41 -13.43
C LEU A 40 3.19 5.90 -14.57
N GLN A 41 3.98 6.93 -14.29
CA GLN A 41 5.13 7.35 -15.07
C GLN A 41 6.32 7.55 -14.12
N VAL A 42 7.47 6.96 -14.47
CA VAL A 42 8.64 6.81 -13.59
C VAL A 42 9.89 7.34 -14.31
N MET A 43 10.46 8.44 -13.79
CA MET A 43 11.59 9.13 -14.44
C MET A 43 12.61 9.67 -13.45
N LEU A 44 13.84 9.93 -13.90
CA LEU A 44 14.80 10.71 -13.11
C LEU A 44 14.39 12.19 -13.11
N ASP A 45 14.52 12.87 -11.97
CA ASP A 45 14.31 14.31 -11.90
C ASP A 45 15.33 15.04 -12.84
N PRO A 46 14.87 15.97 -13.70
CA PRO A 46 15.72 16.61 -14.69
C PRO A 46 16.75 17.60 -14.09
N LYS A 47 16.51 18.09 -12.88
CA LYS A 47 17.39 18.97 -12.09
C LYS A 47 18.36 18.12 -11.25
N ASN A 48 17.94 16.96 -10.73
CA ASN A 48 18.75 16.08 -9.91
C ASN A 48 18.57 14.58 -10.26
N ARG A 49 19.52 14.02 -11.03
CA ARG A 49 19.54 12.60 -11.44
C ARG A 49 19.75 11.58 -10.31
N GLN A 50 19.85 12.02 -9.05
CA GLN A 50 19.79 11.18 -7.85
C GLN A 50 18.40 11.16 -7.20
N ILE A 51 17.38 11.71 -7.85
CA ILE A 51 15.98 11.60 -7.45
C ILE A 51 15.22 10.84 -8.55
N LEU A 52 14.40 9.90 -8.12
CA LEU A 52 13.42 9.18 -8.91
C LEU A 52 12.05 9.83 -8.68
N THR A 53 11.52 10.50 -9.69
CA THR A 53 10.20 11.12 -9.67
C THR A 53 9.18 10.15 -10.24
N ILE A 54 8.09 9.93 -9.49
CA ILE A 54 7.00 9.02 -9.81
C ILE A 54 5.70 9.81 -9.79
N GLY A 55 4.89 9.68 -10.83
CA GLY A 55 3.61 10.38 -10.99
C GLY A 55 2.59 9.52 -11.73
N LEU A 56 1.36 10.03 -11.88
CA LEU A 56 0.40 9.47 -12.82
C LEU A 56 0.74 9.93 -14.25
N ALA A 57 0.71 9.01 -15.20
CA ALA A 57 1.02 9.28 -16.60
C ALA A 57 0.07 10.34 -17.18
N GLY A 58 0.65 11.31 -17.90
CA GLY A 58 -0.08 12.46 -18.44
C GLY A 58 -0.43 13.55 -17.42
N ASN A 59 -0.15 13.37 -16.12
CA ASN A 59 -0.43 14.36 -15.09
C ASN A 59 0.81 15.23 -14.76
N SER A 60 0.65 16.55 -14.87
CA SER A 60 1.68 17.55 -14.59
C SER A 60 1.68 18.06 -13.14
N ASN A 61 0.70 17.68 -12.30
CA ASN A 61 0.56 18.18 -10.93
C ASN A 61 1.72 17.71 -10.03
N GLU A 62 2.69 18.60 -9.78
CA GLU A 62 3.85 18.33 -8.94
C GLU A 62 3.47 17.91 -7.51
N SER A 63 2.34 18.40 -6.99
CA SER A 63 1.78 18.03 -5.68
C SER A 63 1.44 16.54 -5.52
N THR A 64 1.19 15.83 -6.63
CA THR A 64 0.89 14.38 -6.61
C THR A 64 2.11 13.50 -6.83
N ARG A 65 3.31 14.07 -7.02
CA ARG A 65 4.50 13.29 -7.38
C ARG A 65 5.28 12.83 -6.15
N ILE A 66 5.56 11.53 -6.09
CA ILE A 66 6.53 10.98 -5.13
C ILE A 66 7.94 11.23 -5.67
N ASN A 67 8.85 11.69 -4.82
CA ASN A 67 10.27 11.86 -5.13
C ASN A 67 11.11 10.94 -4.23
N VAL A 68 11.53 9.80 -4.77
CA VAL A 68 12.32 8.79 -4.06
C VAL A 68 13.82 9.08 -4.25
N PRO A 69 14.62 9.24 -3.18
CA PRO A 69 16.06 9.46 -3.31
C PRO A 69 16.79 8.18 -3.73
N ILE A 70 17.67 8.27 -4.71
CA ILE A 70 18.57 7.20 -5.14
C ILE A 70 19.82 7.24 -4.25
N ASP A 71 19.64 6.79 -3.01
CA ASP A 71 20.67 6.80 -1.98
C ASP A 71 21.69 5.65 -2.14
N GLU A 72 22.57 5.46 -1.15
CA GLU A 72 23.53 4.37 -1.16
C GLU A 72 22.87 2.98 -1.04
N ASN A 73 21.71 2.87 -0.39
CA ASN A 73 20.96 1.62 -0.27
C ASN A 73 20.32 1.23 -1.62
N PHE A 74 19.57 2.14 -2.25
CA PHE A 74 19.01 1.99 -3.60
C PHE A 74 20.11 1.64 -4.60
N THR A 75 21.21 2.40 -4.57
CA THR A 75 22.40 2.16 -5.41
C THR A 75 23.04 0.79 -5.15
N SER A 76 22.98 0.28 -3.92
CA SER A 76 23.48 -1.05 -3.57
C SER A 76 22.55 -2.17 -4.02
N VAL A 77 21.24 -1.98 -3.98
CA VAL A 77 20.27 -2.94 -4.56
C VAL A 77 20.45 -3.02 -6.09
N LEU A 78 20.60 -1.89 -6.79
CA LEU A 78 20.92 -1.88 -8.23
C LEU A 78 22.23 -2.63 -8.54
N LYS A 79 23.26 -2.53 -7.68
CA LYS A 79 24.51 -3.30 -7.81
C LYS A 79 24.29 -4.81 -7.59
N ARG A 80 23.41 -5.22 -6.66
CA ARG A 80 23.05 -6.63 -6.41
C ARG A 80 22.29 -7.23 -7.59
N ILE A 81 21.29 -6.54 -8.11
CA ILE A 81 20.60 -6.87 -9.37
C ILE A 81 21.62 -7.05 -10.51
N ARG A 82 22.53 -6.08 -10.70
CA ARG A 82 23.61 -6.15 -11.71
C ARG A 82 24.56 -7.34 -11.51
N SER A 83 24.65 -7.87 -10.30
CA SER A 83 25.49 -9.03 -10.00
C SER A 83 24.87 -10.36 -10.44
N GLY A 84 23.55 -10.39 -10.67
CA GLY A 84 22.76 -11.58 -10.96
C GLY A 84 22.28 -12.32 -9.71
N GLU A 85 22.04 -11.61 -8.61
CA GLU A 85 21.46 -12.17 -7.38
C GLU A 85 19.96 -12.41 -7.57
N GLN A 86 19.49 -13.62 -7.27
CA GLN A 86 18.14 -14.08 -7.60
C GLN A 86 17.05 -13.35 -6.79
N ASP A 87 15.89 -13.19 -7.40
CA ASP A 87 14.65 -12.57 -6.86
C ASP A 87 14.77 -11.11 -6.42
N ILE A 88 15.96 -10.48 -6.44
CA ILE A 88 16.14 -9.13 -5.89
C ILE A 88 15.50 -8.07 -6.77
N PHE A 89 15.45 -8.26 -8.09
CA PHE A 89 14.77 -7.32 -8.98
C PHE A 89 13.27 -7.29 -8.68
N GLU A 90 12.68 -8.49 -8.58
CA GLU A 90 11.26 -8.73 -8.34
C GLU A 90 10.86 -8.25 -6.95
N ARG A 91 11.59 -8.63 -5.89
CA ARG A 91 11.32 -8.20 -4.51
C ARG A 91 11.50 -6.69 -4.33
N PHE A 92 12.51 -6.07 -4.96
CA PHE A 92 12.71 -4.63 -4.84
C PHE A 92 11.63 -3.83 -5.57
N ARG A 93 11.28 -4.25 -6.79
CA ARG A 93 10.18 -3.69 -7.57
C ARG A 93 8.85 -3.82 -6.83
N ASP A 94 8.51 -5.01 -6.35
CA ASP A 94 7.20 -5.26 -5.74
C ASP A 94 7.05 -4.53 -4.39
N ASN A 95 8.11 -4.47 -3.56
CA ASN A 95 8.11 -3.66 -2.34
C ASN A 95 7.93 -2.16 -2.63
N LEU A 96 8.70 -1.61 -3.58
CA LEU A 96 8.61 -0.21 -3.97
C LEU A 96 7.26 0.12 -4.59
N LEU A 97 6.68 -0.80 -5.36
CA LEU A 97 5.35 -0.66 -5.94
C LEU A 97 4.26 -0.63 -4.86
N ILE A 98 4.34 -1.48 -3.83
CA ILE A 98 3.41 -1.46 -2.68
C ILE A 98 3.49 -0.10 -1.95
N GLU A 99 4.68 0.43 -1.71
CA GLU A 99 4.88 1.75 -1.08
C GLU A 99 4.26 2.88 -1.91
N ILE A 100 4.45 2.86 -3.24
CA ILE A 100 3.84 3.82 -4.18
C ILE A 100 2.31 3.71 -4.18
N VAL A 101 1.76 2.51 -4.28
CA VAL A 101 0.30 2.28 -4.30
C VAL A 101 -0.34 2.71 -2.98
N SER A 102 0.30 2.39 -1.86
CA SER A 102 -0.15 2.80 -0.52
C SER A 102 -0.25 4.32 -0.41
N TYR A 103 0.80 5.06 -0.81
CA TYR A 103 0.77 6.53 -0.87
C TYR A 103 -0.41 7.06 -1.70
N TRP A 104 -0.68 6.48 -2.89
CA TRP A 104 -1.80 6.94 -3.72
C TRP A 104 -3.17 6.58 -3.14
N ASN A 105 -3.29 5.49 -2.38
CA ASN A 105 -4.51 5.13 -1.67
C ASN A 105 -4.76 6.10 -0.50
N ASP A 106 -3.73 6.40 0.28
CA ASP A 106 -3.71 7.43 1.31
C ASP A 106 -4.14 8.81 0.78
N GLN A 107 -3.64 9.20 -0.41
CA GLN A 107 -4.01 10.44 -1.06
C GLN A 107 -5.47 10.42 -1.55
N ARG A 108 -6.03 9.26 -1.93
CA ARG A 108 -7.48 9.17 -2.21
C ARG A 108 -8.30 9.38 -0.95
N MET A 109 -8.01 8.65 0.13
CA MET A 109 -8.73 8.79 1.41
C MET A 109 -8.69 10.23 1.96
N LYS A 110 -7.58 10.95 1.77
CA LYS A 110 -7.44 12.37 2.16
C LYS A 110 -8.15 13.38 1.26
N ASN A 111 -8.62 12.96 0.07
CA ASN A 111 -9.45 13.78 -0.83
C ASN A 111 -10.93 13.32 -0.84
N ASP A 112 -11.22 12.08 -0.42
CA ASP A 112 -12.56 11.54 -0.17
C ASP A 112 -13.06 11.78 1.28
N GLU A 113 -12.24 12.39 2.15
CA GLU A 113 -12.79 13.07 3.33
C GLU A 113 -13.83 14.09 2.84
N PRO A 114 -15.10 14.04 3.33
CA PRO A 114 -16.13 14.95 2.89
C PRO A 114 -15.81 16.35 3.40
N THR A 115 -15.07 17.10 2.57
CA THR A 115 -14.89 18.54 2.71
C THR A 115 -16.29 19.14 2.70
N ALA A 116 -16.80 19.45 3.88
CA ALA A 116 -18.11 20.04 4.05
C ALA A 116 -18.09 21.42 3.38
N GLU A 117 -18.56 21.48 2.14
CA GLU A 117 -18.74 22.74 1.43
C GLU A 117 -19.58 23.65 2.31
N VAL A 118 -18.99 24.76 2.75
CA VAL A 118 -19.70 25.77 3.54
C VAL A 118 -20.61 26.52 2.58
N VAL A 119 -21.76 25.90 2.26
CA VAL A 119 -22.78 26.39 1.33
C VAL A 119 -23.28 27.76 1.82
N SER A 120 -22.61 28.80 1.35
CA SER A 120 -22.88 30.18 1.73
C SER A 120 -24.08 30.67 0.93
N THR A 121 -25.28 30.40 1.44
CA THR A 121 -26.53 30.93 0.90
C THR A 121 -26.73 32.41 1.29
N PRO A 122 -26.86 33.32 0.31
CA PRO A 122 -27.74 34.47 0.43
C PRO A 122 -29.12 34.13 -0.14
N VAL A 123 -30.18 34.67 0.46
CA VAL A 123 -31.57 34.23 0.23
C VAL A 123 -32.40 35.30 -0.50
N ALA A 124 -33.06 34.89 -1.60
CA ALA A 124 -34.23 35.52 -2.24
C ALA A 124 -34.02 36.92 -2.93
N PRO A 125 -34.98 37.42 -3.76
CA PRO A 125 -36.29 36.86 -4.09
C PRO A 125 -36.68 36.69 -5.59
N VAL A 126 -37.56 35.72 -5.78
CA VAL A 126 -38.62 35.50 -6.80
C VAL A 126 -38.87 36.56 -7.89
N ALA A 127 -39.02 36.08 -9.12
CA ALA A 127 -39.93 36.61 -10.15
C ALA A 127 -40.55 35.43 -10.96
N GLU A 128 -41.73 35.62 -11.56
CA GLU A 128 -42.63 34.50 -11.91
C GLU A 128 -42.59 33.99 -13.37
N VAL A 129 -42.57 32.67 -13.50
CA VAL A 129 -43.44 31.80 -14.33
C VAL A 129 -43.91 32.32 -15.71
N LYS A 130 -43.59 31.54 -16.76
CA LYS A 130 -44.64 31.14 -17.71
C LYS A 130 -44.44 29.74 -18.31
N GLU A 131 -45.56 29.02 -18.40
CA GLU A 131 -45.75 27.69 -19.01
C GLU A 131 -45.79 27.82 -20.56
N GLU A 132 -45.88 26.77 -21.40
CA GLU A 132 -46.51 25.46 -21.22
C GLU A 132 -46.05 24.43 -22.29
N LYS A 133 -46.36 23.14 -22.05
CA LYS A 133 -46.43 22.01 -23.01
C LYS A 133 -45.11 21.49 -23.64
N THR A 134 -44.93 20.18 -23.91
CA THR A 134 -45.90 19.06 -23.98
C THR A 134 -45.37 17.75 -23.35
N GLU A 135 -46.16 17.17 -22.44
CA GLU A 135 -46.41 15.76 -22.04
C GLU A 135 -45.33 14.63 -22.25
N LYS A 136 -44.96 13.83 -21.22
CA LYS A 136 -45.64 12.63 -20.60
C LYS A 136 -45.48 11.35 -21.48
N SER A 137 -45.22 10.12 -21.01
CA SER A 137 -45.32 9.39 -19.71
C SER A 137 -44.18 8.31 -19.65
N VAL A 138 -43.75 7.57 -18.61
CA VAL A 138 -44.24 7.02 -17.31
C VAL A 138 -45.27 5.89 -17.46
N ALA A 139 -45.11 4.63 -16.99
CA ALA A 139 -44.06 3.90 -16.22
C ALA A 139 -43.68 2.56 -16.96
N THR A 140 -43.23 1.40 -16.44
CA THR A 140 -42.94 0.71 -15.13
C THR A 140 -41.90 -0.41 -15.44
N GLU A 141 -40.94 -0.84 -14.60
CA GLU A 141 -40.95 -1.63 -13.33
C GLU A 141 -41.21 -3.16 -13.46
N GLU A 142 -40.15 -3.96 -13.21
CA GLU A 142 -40.01 -5.40 -12.81
C GLU A 142 -38.60 -5.86 -13.28
N VAL A 143 -37.58 -6.15 -12.45
CA VAL A 143 -37.41 -7.17 -11.37
C VAL A 143 -37.34 -8.62 -11.87
N ASN A 144 -36.11 -9.16 -11.96
CA ASN A 144 -35.80 -10.57 -11.71
C ASN A 144 -34.32 -10.73 -11.28
N ALA A 145 -33.92 -11.85 -10.67
CA ALA A 145 -32.67 -11.97 -9.91
C ALA A 145 -31.86 -13.26 -10.17
N GLU A 146 -30.55 -13.20 -9.87
CA GLU A 146 -29.64 -14.32 -9.52
C GLU A 146 -29.31 -15.41 -10.59
N PRO A 147 -28.31 -16.30 -10.37
CA PRO A 147 -26.93 -16.00 -9.91
C PRO A 147 -25.80 -16.79 -10.62
N VAL A 148 -24.65 -16.16 -10.90
CA VAL A 148 -23.33 -16.78 -11.21
C VAL A 148 -22.26 -15.73 -10.81
N THR A 149 -21.37 -15.83 -9.80
CA THR A 149 -20.60 -16.92 -9.14
C THR A 149 -19.30 -17.28 -9.88
N GLU A 150 -18.17 -17.38 -9.14
CA GLU A 150 -16.78 -17.64 -9.60
C GLU A 150 -16.12 -16.52 -10.45
N GLU A 151 -14.92 -16.02 -10.16
CA GLU A 151 -14.06 -16.11 -8.96
C GLU A 151 -13.43 -14.72 -8.68
N ALA A 152 -13.55 -14.23 -7.46
CA ALA A 152 -12.67 -13.17 -6.95
C ALA A 152 -11.46 -13.82 -6.25
N PRO A 153 -10.24 -13.25 -6.35
CA PRO A 153 -9.07 -13.79 -5.67
C PRO A 153 -9.18 -13.57 -4.15
N ALA A 154 -9.83 -14.52 -3.48
CA ALA A 154 -9.97 -14.55 -2.03
C ALA A 154 -8.62 -14.87 -1.38
N THR A 155 -7.79 -13.85 -1.17
CA THR A 155 -6.61 -13.92 -0.30
C THR A 155 -7.04 -13.90 1.17
N THR A 156 -7.95 -14.80 1.54
CA THR A 156 -8.34 -15.06 2.93
C THR A 156 -7.24 -15.84 3.64
N SER A 157 -6.13 -15.15 3.92
CA SER A 157 -5.17 -15.59 4.93
C SER A 157 -5.87 -15.50 6.29
N ASN A 158 -6.58 -16.57 6.66
CA ASN A 158 -7.34 -16.69 7.92
C ASN A 158 -6.39 -16.76 9.11
N LEU A 159 -5.83 -15.60 9.47
CA LEU A 159 -4.81 -15.39 10.48
C LEU A 159 -5.50 -15.31 11.87
N THR A 160 -6.05 -16.44 12.31
CA THR A 160 -6.85 -16.55 13.54
C THR A 160 -6.10 -16.01 14.76
N PHE A 161 -6.82 -15.65 15.83
CA PHE A 161 -6.18 -15.16 17.07
C PHE A 161 -5.03 -16.04 17.56
N ASP A 162 -5.18 -17.37 17.50
CA ASP A 162 -4.13 -18.30 17.91
C ASP A 162 -2.87 -18.20 17.02
N GLN A 163 -3.04 -17.97 15.71
CA GLN A 163 -1.94 -17.76 14.77
C GLN A 163 -1.29 -16.38 14.98
N PHE A 164 -2.09 -15.34 15.23
CA PHE A 164 -1.60 -14.01 15.58
C PHE A 164 -0.77 -14.08 16.88
N ALA A 165 -1.33 -14.65 17.94
CA ALA A 165 -0.65 -14.81 19.23
C ALA A 165 0.62 -15.68 19.12
N ALA A 166 0.62 -16.74 18.30
CA ALA A 166 1.81 -17.53 18.03
C ALA A 166 2.91 -16.74 17.31
N ALA A 167 2.56 -15.95 16.28
CA ALA A 167 3.50 -15.11 15.55
C ALA A 167 4.04 -13.94 16.41
N VAL A 168 3.25 -13.42 17.34
CA VAL A 168 3.74 -12.48 18.38
C VAL A 168 4.68 -13.17 19.37
N ALA A 169 4.42 -14.44 19.73
CA ALA A 169 5.25 -15.21 20.66
C ALA A 169 6.63 -15.63 20.08
N GLU A 170 6.87 -15.48 18.77
CA GLU A 170 8.21 -15.62 18.19
C GLU A 170 9.20 -14.59 18.73
N TYR A 171 8.71 -13.42 19.16
CA TYR A 171 9.54 -12.35 19.74
C TYR A 171 9.78 -12.63 21.23
N PRO A 172 11.04 -12.84 21.69
CA PRO A 172 11.30 -13.15 23.08
C PRO A 172 10.77 -12.07 24.03
N LYS A 173 10.03 -12.51 25.06
CA LYS A 173 9.29 -11.69 26.05
C LYS A 173 7.96 -11.10 25.57
N PHE A 174 7.57 -11.25 24.31
CA PHE A 174 6.31 -10.72 23.80
C PHE A 174 5.17 -11.71 24.01
N TYR A 175 3.95 -11.21 24.11
CA TYR A 175 2.73 -12.01 24.19
C TYR A 175 1.49 -11.16 23.86
N VAL A 176 0.33 -11.81 23.72
CA VAL A 176 -0.97 -11.17 23.46
C VAL A 176 -1.94 -11.59 24.56
N GLU A 177 -2.76 -10.65 25.03
CA GLU A 177 -3.95 -10.92 25.84
C GLU A 177 -5.21 -10.57 25.03
N LYS A 178 -6.27 -11.38 25.16
CA LYS A 178 -7.58 -11.12 24.53
C LYS A 178 -8.61 -10.79 25.59
N THR A 179 -9.24 -9.64 25.45
CA THR A 179 -10.42 -9.23 26.23
C THR A 179 -11.68 -9.36 25.36
N ALA A 180 -12.84 -8.90 25.84
CA ALA A 180 -14.04 -8.80 25.02
C ALA A 180 -13.92 -7.68 23.96
N ASP A 181 -13.19 -6.61 24.29
CA ASP A 181 -13.18 -5.36 23.53
C ASP A 181 -11.91 -5.17 22.69
N ALA A 182 -10.80 -5.85 23.03
CA ALA A 182 -9.52 -5.73 22.33
C ALA A 182 -8.61 -6.97 22.43
N ALA A 183 -7.66 -7.09 21.49
CA ALA A 183 -6.42 -7.85 21.66
C ALA A 183 -5.27 -6.88 21.96
N ILE A 184 -4.54 -7.09 23.06
CA ILE A 184 -3.48 -6.21 23.52
C ILE A 184 -2.13 -6.93 23.42
N VAL A 185 -1.15 -6.30 22.76
CA VAL A 185 0.21 -6.82 22.58
C VAL A 185 1.12 -6.25 23.65
N PHE A 186 1.81 -7.11 24.40
CA PHE A 186 2.65 -6.74 25.55
C PHE A 186 4.09 -7.25 25.42
N GLU A 187 5.05 -6.49 25.98
CA GLU A 187 6.42 -6.93 26.29
C GLU A 187 6.59 -7.11 27.81
N LYS A 188 7.05 -8.29 28.25
CA LYS A 188 7.39 -8.54 29.65
C LYS A 188 8.66 -7.77 30.04
N THR A 189 8.50 -6.72 30.85
CA THR A 189 9.64 -6.00 31.46
C THR A 189 9.92 -6.52 32.88
N ALA A 190 10.79 -5.84 33.63
CA ALA A 190 11.14 -6.25 35.00
C ALA A 190 10.13 -5.78 36.05
N ASP A 191 9.45 -4.65 35.79
CA ASP A 191 8.56 -3.98 36.73
C ASP A 191 7.09 -4.29 36.39
N GLU A 192 6.65 -3.85 35.20
CA GLU A 192 5.28 -4.04 34.69
C GLU A 192 5.30 -4.47 33.20
N PRO A 193 4.28 -5.19 32.69
CA PRO A 193 4.13 -5.45 31.26
C PRO A 193 3.97 -4.14 30.48
N ARG A 194 4.74 -3.98 29.41
CA ARG A 194 4.72 -2.77 28.57
C ARG A 194 3.83 -3.01 27.36
N GLN A 195 2.72 -2.29 27.27
CA GLN A 195 1.86 -2.28 26.09
C GLN A 195 2.64 -1.80 24.85
N LEU A 196 2.42 -2.47 23.73
CA LEU A 196 3.09 -2.24 22.44
C LEU A 196 2.10 -1.92 21.31
N ALA A 197 0.90 -2.50 21.37
CA ALA A 197 -0.21 -2.22 20.47
C ALA A 197 -1.52 -2.72 21.08
N GLU A 198 -2.64 -2.23 20.56
CA GLU A 198 -4.00 -2.65 20.91
C GLU A 198 -4.84 -2.69 19.63
N ILE A 199 -5.56 -3.80 19.41
CA ILE A 199 -6.44 -4.01 18.25
C ILE A 199 -7.86 -4.16 18.76
N SER A 200 -8.81 -3.41 18.19
CA SER A 200 -10.22 -3.52 18.55
C SER A 200 -10.80 -4.89 18.19
N MET A 201 -11.62 -5.46 19.07
CA MET A 201 -12.47 -6.62 18.78
C MET A 201 -13.87 -6.21 18.30
N THR A 202 -14.26 -4.94 18.48
CA THR A 202 -15.62 -4.44 18.23
C THR A 202 -15.73 -3.57 16.97
N SER A 203 -14.61 -3.05 16.46
CA SER A 203 -14.52 -2.18 15.28
C SER A 203 -13.60 -2.76 14.21
N GLU A 204 -13.95 -2.57 12.93
CA GLU A 204 -13.09 -2.97 11.81
C GLU A 204 -11.96 -1.96 11.54
N ASN A 205 -10.76 -2.46 11.23
CA ASN A 205 -9.53 -1.69 10.96
C ASN A 205 -9.03 -0.75 12.10
N GLU A 206 -9.65 -0.78 13.28
CA GLU A 206 -9.23 0.03 14.43
C GLU A 206 -8.12 -0.66 15.25
N PHE A 207 -6.97 -0.02 15.31
CA PHE A 207 -5.85 -0.41 16.17
C PHE A 207 -4.99 0.81 16.54
N THR A 208 -4.21 0.69 17.62
CA THR A 208 -3.21 1.67 18.02
C THR A 208 -1.85 1.01 18.19
N VAL A 209 -0.77 1.71 17.83
CA VAL A 209 0.62 1.26 17.99
C VAL A 209 1.33 2.20 18.95
N GLU A 210 1.92 1.63 20.01
CA GLU A 210 2.57 2.42 21.04
C GLU A 210 3.99 2.86 20.64
N LYS A 211 4.42 3.99 21.21
CA LYS A 211 5.77 4.56 21.03
C LYS A 211 6.88 3.61 21.51
N ALA A 212 6.51 2.63 22.34
CA ALA A 212 7.36 1.52 22.74
C ALA A 212 7.72 0.57 21.58
N LEU A 213 6.80 0.32 20.64
CA LEU A 213 7.02 -0.50 19.45
C LEU A 213 7.70 0.30 18.34
N GLU A 214 7.30 1.55 18.11
CA GLU A 214 7.89 2.44 17.09
C GLU A 214 9.42 2.59 17.18
N ARG A 215 9.97 2.49 18.39
CA ARG A 215 11.41 2.59 18.68
C ARG A 215 12.19 1.30 18.40
N LYS A 216 11.50 0.16 18.32
CA LYS A 216 12.11 -1.17 18.05
C LYS A 216 12.19 -1.42 16.55
N TYR A 217 13.07 -0.69 15.85
CA TYR A 217 13.18 -0.68 14.38
C TYR A 217 13.10 -2.06 13.69
N LYS A 218 13.74 -3.11 14.23
CA LYS A 218 13.67 -4.47 13.64
C LYS A 218 12.35 -5.19 13.88
N VAL A 219 11.66 -4.91 14.99
CA VAL A 219 10.42 -5.58 15.38
C VAL A 219 9.21 -4.91 14.75
N LYS A 220 9.19 -3.58 14.64
CA LYS A 220 8.04 -2.88 14.04
C LYS A 220 7.84 -3.21 12.56
N LEU A 221 8.92 -3.45 11.81
CA LEU A 221 8.88 -3.80 10.38
C LEU A 221 8.18 -5.14 10.09
N THR A 222 7.98 -5.99 11.10
CA THR A 222 7.32 -7.29 10.98
C THR A 222 6.06 -7.38 11.84
N LEU A 223 6.07 -6.76 13.02
CA LEU A 223 4.95 -6.79 13.97
C LEU A 223 3.82 -5.83 13.59
N VAL A 224 4.11 -4.66 13.01
CA VAL A 224 3.06 -3.71 12.59
C VAL A 224 2.24 -4.26 11.41
N PRO A 225 2.84 -4.83 10.34
CA PRO A 225 2.07 -5.52 9.30
C PRO A 225 1.24 -6.71 9.81
N LEU A 226 1.70 -7.41 10.86
CA LEU A 226 0.94 -8.49 11.50
C LEU A 226 -0.27 -7.94 12.29
N ILE A 227 -0.10 -6.82 12.99
CA ILE A 227 -1.17 -6.08 13.68
C ILE A 227 -2.20 -5.57 12.67
N GLU A 228 -1.76 -4.98 11.56
CA GLU A 228 -2.62 -4.50 10.46
C GLU A 228 -3.43 -5.64 9.84
N GLN A 229 -2.79 -6.79 9.56
CA GLN A 229 -3.48 -7.98 9.02
C GLN A 229 -4.55 -8.53 9.97
N PHE A 230 -4.27 -8.55 11.28
CA PHE A 230 -5.24 -8.98 12.28
C PHE A 230 -6.39 -7.96 12.45
N ALA A 231 -6.08 -6.66 12.44
CA ALA A 231 -7.05 -5.57 12.49
C ALA A 231 -7.92 -5.44 11.23
N ALA A 232 -7.48 -6.00 10.10
CA ALA A 232 -8.22 -6.06 8.84
C ALA A 232 -9.14 -7.29 8.70
N MET A 233 -9.09 -8.27 9.61
CA MET A 233 -10.00 -9.43 9.56
C MET A 233 -11.44 -9.04 9.94
N PRO A 234 -12.48 -9.67 9.37
CA PRO A 234 -13.86 -9.52 9.85
C PRO A 234 -13.96 -9.85 11.34
N ILE A 235 -14.74 -9.07 12.09
CA ILE A 235 -14.88 -9.21 13.57
C ILE A 235 -15.19 -10.65 14.01
N VAL A 236 -16.01 -11.37 13.26
CA VAL A 236 -16.42 -12.77 13.52
C VAL A 236 -15.23 -13.76 13.57
N ASN A 237 -14.09 -13.40 12.98
CA ASN A 237 -12.89 -14.25 12.88
C ASN A 237 -11.75 -13.86 13.85
N ARG A 238 -11.94 -12.83 14.69
CA ARG A 238 -10.92 -12.30 15.62
C ARG A 238 -10.92 -13.01 16.97
#